data_AF-A0A2K8WWM7-F1
#
_entry.id   AF-A0A2K8WWM7-F1
#
_cell.length_a   1.000
_cell.length_b   1.000
_cell.length_c   1.000
_cell.angle_alpha   90.00
_cell.angle_beta   90.00
_cell.angle_gamma   90.00
#
_symmetry.space_group_name_H-M   'P 1'
#
loop_
_entity.id
_entity.type
_entity.pdbx_description
1 polymer ?
#
loop_
_entity_poly.entity_id
_entity_poly.type
_entity_poly.pdbx_seq_one_letter_code
_entity_poly.pdbx_strand_id
1 'polypeptide(L)'
;MGKIFLTNHPEKTLTFTLPNVVDYIIIDIYDDVETFSLTNTSTNIGFGADVTDNEKNIFGLIDHIGCHEIEINTSSDGVYKKEIEIITKRTTIIFNKLDYDFELKRVDGECQEIKDKETNLLSTSFVTTDIVKLQYRELESYDLIKDGFNFNDIIWETKGITTNDGTVDLEENDDNTINSFTPNPINRPTTGSRQPNNPIKYITTATILGLKIKFELEQDGKDVLRQEYIDYNTTWKPTRDEIFSDDGEWNTGNYSQNSDFNTNASNYQYDSGYIAAEGDNRFQEIWDELNTNYQEECSDAGITLDTDLSCNSCYRNPQRNRAVGSVLINSNHTIGHAMDVKILGARTKQKWKLLNKAAEQIEGVNGICENGPTQVTCGASNQSHVHLAW
;
A
#
# COMPACT_ATOMS: atom_id res chain seq x y z
N MET A 1 -14.30 48.34 -18.96
CA MET A 1 -13.77 46.98 -19.18
C MET A 1 -14.68 46.01 -18.45
N GLY A 2 -15.60 45.38 -19.17
CA GLY A 2 -16.35 44.24 -18.65
C GLY A 2 -15.51 42.98 -18.78
N LYS A 3 -15.43 42.18 -17.72
CA LYS A 3 -14.90 40.81 -17.76
C LYS A 3 -16.08 39.86 -17.61
N ILE A 4 -16.12 38.80 -18.41
CA ILE A 4 -17.08 37.71 -18.25
C ILE A 4 -16.26 36.46 -17.95
N PHE A 5 -16.56 35.86 -16.81
CA PHE A 5 -16.01 34.58 -16.37
C PHE A 5 -16.99 33.49 -16.76
N LEU A 6 -16.49 32.44 -17.41
CA LEU A 6 -17.28 31.30 -17.84
C LEU A 6 -16.67 30.05 -17.23
N THR A 7 -17.33 29.53 -16.20
CA THR A 7 -17.03 28.24 -15.61
C THR A 7 -17.82 27.18 -16.36
N ASN A 8 -17.15 26.30 -17.10
CA ASN A 8 -17.81 25.20 -17.78
C ASN A 8 -17.79 23.94 -16.90
N HIS A 9 -18.95 23.36 -16.64
CA HIS A 9 -19.07 22.08 -15.94
C HIS A 9 -19.23 20.95 -16.97
N PRO A 10 -18.65 19.76 -16.74
CA PRO A 10 -18.98 18.59 -17.54
C PRO A 10 -20.51 18.37 -17.50
N GLU A 11 -21.09 18.11 -18.67
CA GLU A 11 -22.51 17.82 -18.89
C GLU A 11 -23.53 18.98 -18.86
N LYS A 12 -23.12 20.25 -18.75
CA LYS A 12 -24.08 21.39 -18.79
C LYS A 12 -23.91 22.28 -20.02
N THR A 13 -25.02 22.59 -20.71
CA THR A 13 -25.05 23.59 -21.78
C THR A 13 -25.07 25.01 -21.19
N LEU A 14 -23.94 25.72 -21.23
CA LEU A 14 -23.90 27.14 -20.86
C LEU A 14 -24.41 28.01 -22.03
N THR A 15 -25.34 28.93 -21.80
CA THR A 15 -25.80 29.87 -22.86
C THR A 15 -25.75 31.29 -22.29
N PHE A 16 -25.07 32.21 -22.97
CA PHE A 16 -25.01 33.61 -22.56
C PHE A 16 -24.95 34.51 -23.80
N THR A 17 -25.46 35.74 -23.65
CA THR A 17 -25.40 36.78 -24.67
C THR A 17 -24.45 37.87 -24.18
N LEU A 18 -23.43 38.19 -24.99
CA LEU A 18 -22.43 39.20 -24.64
C LEU A 18 -23.02 40.62 -24.79
N PRO A 19 -22.81 41.52 -23.81
CA PRO A 19 -23.08 42.94 -24.01
C PRO A 19 -22.06 43.55 -24.98
N ASN A 20 -22.44 44.65 -25.65
CA ASN A 20 -21.69 45.32 -26.74
C ASN A 20 -20.25 45.78 -26.42
N VAL A 21 -19.74 45.61 -25.20
CA VAL A 21 -18.40 46.06 -24.78
C VAL A 21 -17.78 45.07 -23.79
N VAL A 22 -17.25 43.96 -24.32
CA VAL A 22 -16.46 43.00 -23.54
C VAL A 22 -15.09 42.87 -24.18
N ASP A 23 -14.06 43.27 -23.43
CA ASP A 23 -12.67 43.28 -23.89
C ASP A 23 -12.01 41.89 -23.75
N TYR A 24 -12.47 41.09 -22.77
CA TYR A 24 -11.95 39.75 -22.46
C TYR A 24 -13.08 38.77 -22.16
N ILE A 25 -13.01 37.58 -22.77
CA ILE A 25 -13.76 36.38 -22.37
C ILE A 25 -12.74 35.42 -21.78
N ILE A 26 -12.95 34.98 -20.55
CA ILE A 26 -12.10 33.97 -19.91
C ILE A 26 -12.91 32.68 -19.82
N ILE A 27 -12.40 31.60 -20.40
CA ILE A 27 -13.00 30.27 -20.37
C ILE A 27 -12.03 29.37 -19.60
N ASP A 28 -12.43 28.98 -18.40
CA ASP A 28 -11.66 28.04 -17.60
C ASP A 28 -12.07 26.61 -17.98
N ILE A 29 -11.10 25.77 -18.37
CA ILE A 29 -11.33 24.37 -18.80
C ILE A 29 -10.76 23.42 -17.74
N TYR A 30 -11.57 22.46 -17.31
CA TYR A 30 -11.33 21.56 -16.18
C TYR A 30 -10.87 20.14 -16.61
N ASP A 31 -10.14 19.99 -17.72
CA ASP A 31 -9.63 18.69 -18.18
C ASP A 31 -8.30 18.86 -18.93
N ASP A 32 -7.52 17.79 -19.06
CA ASP A 32 -6.28 17.77 -19.84
C ASP A 32 -6.61 17.87 -21.34
N VAL A 33 -6.52 19.10 -21.87
CA VAL A 33 -6.73 19.40 -23.30
C VAL A 33 -5.53 18.90 -24.10
N GLU A 34 -5.74 17.90 -24.95
CA GLU A 34 -4.70 17.35 -25.84
C GLU A 34 -4.58 18.16 -27.13
N THR A 35 -5.71 18.56 -27.73
CA THR A 35 -5.72 19.43 -28.92
C THR A 35 -6.92 20.38 -28.91
N PHE A 36 -6.71 21.60 -29.40
CA PHE A 36 -7.76 22.62 -29.50
C PHE A 36 -7.98 23.02 -30.96
N SER A 37 -9.23 22.99 -31.44
CA SER A 37 -9.58 23.43 -32.79
C SER A 37 -10.77 24.38 -32.79
N LEU A 38 -10.56 25.63 -33.19
CA LEU A 38 -11.66 26.53 -33.54
C LEU A 38 -12.18 26.15 -34.94
N THR A 39 -13.48 26.09 -35.17
CA THR A 39 -14.01 25.84 -36.52
C THR A 39 -15.10 26.86 -36.84
N ASN A 40 -14.82 27.77 -37.78
CA ASN A 40 -15.81 28.73 -38.22
C ASN A 40 -16.89 28.00 -39.05
N THR A 41 -18.13 27.96 -38.54
CA THR A 41 -19.27 27.34 -39.22
C THR A 41 -19.76 28.16 -40.42
N SER A 42 -19.31 29.41 -40.56
CA SER A 42 -19.46 30.22 -41.76
C SER A 42 -18.28 30.02 -42.73
N THR A 43 -18.39 29.00 -43.58
CA THR A 43 -17.55 28.72 -44.77
C THR A 43 -16.01 28.59 -44.54
N ASN A 44 -15.56 27.35 -44.37
CA ASN A 44 -14.24 26.78 -44.69
C ASN A 44 -12.99 27.64 -44.43
N ILE A 45 -12.55 27.74 -43.17
CA ILE A 45 -11.12 27.86 -42.80
C ILE A 45 -10.92 27.04 -41.52
N GLY A 46 -10.26 25.88 -41.63
CA GLY A 46 -9.83 25.09 -40.46
C GLY A 46 -8.51 25.63 -39.92
N PHE A 47 -8.38 25.73 -38.60
CA PHE A 47 -7.11 26.07 -37.95
C PHE A 47 -6.31 24.79 -37.67
N GLY A 48 -5.01 24.80 -37.97
CA GLY A 48 -4.14 23.61 -37.95
C GLY A 48 -3.96 22.98 -36.56
N ALA A 49 -3.58 21.70 -36.57
CA ALA A 49 -3.68 20.74 -35.46
C ALA A 49 -2.62 20.81 -34.34
N ASP A 50 -1.77 21.84 -34.28
CA ASP A 50 -0.66 21.87 -33.31
C ASP A 50 -0.73 23.14 -32.44
N VAL A 51 -1.19 23.02 -31.19
CA VAL A 51 -1.24 24.16 -30.25
C VAL A 51 -0.95 23.72 -28.80
N THR A 52 0.15 24.20 -28.23
CA THR A 52 0.67 23.79 -26.89
C THR A 52 1.03 24.97 -25.97
N ASP A 53 0.22 26.03 -25.83
CA ASP A 53 0.52 27.12 -24.87
C ASP A 53 -0.73 27.80 -24.26
N ASN A 54 -0.63 28.15 -22.96
CA ASN A 54 -1.69 28.57 -22.02
C ASN A 54 -2.25 30.01 -22.18
N GLU A 55 -1.77 30.81 -23.13
CA GLU A 55 -2.40 32.10 -23.47
C GLU A 55 -2.25 32.33 -24.96
N LYS A 56 -3.37 32.33 -25.70
CA LYS A 56 -3.37 32.78 -27.09
C LYS A 56 -4.22 34.03 -27.26
N ASN A 57 -3.56 35.09 -27.69
CA ASN A 57 -4.25 36.26 -28.19
C ASN A 57 -4.81 35.92 -29.59
N ILE A 58 -6.12 35.75 -29.66
CA ILE A 58 -6.84 35.34 -30.88
C ILE A 58 -6.93 36.49 -31.91
N PHE A 59 -6.27 37.63 -31.65
CA PHE A 59 -6.27 38.81 -32.52
C PHE A 59 -5.84 38.56 -33.98
N GLY A 60 -5.21 37.42 -34.29
CA GLY A 60 -4.84 37.01 -35.65
C GLY A 60 -5.60 35.81 -36.22
N LEU A 61 -6.53 35.22 -35.46
CA LEU A 61 -7.27 34.01 -35.85
C LEU A 61 -8.72 34.31 -36.26
N ILE A 62 -9.30 35.44 -35.83
CA ILE A 62 -10.70 35.78 -36.12
C ILE A 62 -10.76 37.12 -36.86
N ASP A 63 -10.69 37.05 -38.18
CA ASP A 63 -10.79 38.25 -39.02
C ASP A 63 -12.25 38.74 -39.18
N HIS A 64 -13.23 37.93 -38.76
CA HIS A 64 -14.66 38.10 -39.09
C HIS A 64 -15.55 38.00 -37.84
N ILE A 65 -16.45 38.98 -37.69
CA ILE A 65 -17.53 39.03 -36.70
C ILE A 65 -18.61 38.03 -37.14
N GLY A 66 -19.20 37.27 -36.22
CA GLY A 66 -20.23 36.27 -36.52
C GLY A 66 -20.28 35.11 -35.54
N CYS A 67 -21.13 34.12 -35.83
CA CYS A 67 -21.21 32.88 -35.06
C CYS A 67 -20.08 31.92 -35.48
N HIS A 68 -19.39 31.35 -34.51
CA HIS A 68 -18.32 30.37 -34.69
C HIS A 68 -18.58 29.17 -33.80
N GLU A 69 -18.18 27.96 -34.21
CA GLU A 69 -18.18 26.79 -33.33
C GLU A 69 -16.76 26.56 -32.81
N ILE A 70 -16.62 26.37 -31.51
CA ILE A 70 -15.36 25.95 -30.88
C ILE A 70 -15.45 24.46 -30.63
N GLU A 71 -14.44 23.71 -31.07
CA GLU A 71 -14.30 22.29 -30.77
C GLU A 71 -13.04 22.06 -29.92
N ILE A 72 -13.21 21.54 -28.70
CA ILE A 72 -12.11 21.26 -27.76
C ILE A 72 -12.00 19.75 -27.65
N ASN A 73 -10.83 19.18 -27.97
CA ASN A 73 -10.55 17.77 -27.81
C ASN A 73 -9.71 17.55 -26.55
N THR A 74 -10.17 16.67 -25.66
CA THR A 74 -9.46 16.32 -24.42
C THR A 74 -8.78 14.96 -24.54
N SER A 75 -7.76 14.75 -23.72
CA SER A 75 -7.01 13.48 -23.59
C SER A 75 -7.87 12.30 -23.15
N SER A 76 -9.05 12.58 -22.61
CA SER A 76 -10.06 11.62 -22.17
C SER A 76 -10.99 11.13 -23.31
N ASP A 77 -10.61 11.34 -24.59
CA ASP A 77 -11.44 11.11 -25.79
C ASP A 77 -12.73 11.96 -25.85
N GLY A 78 -12.80 13.05 -25.07
CA GLY A 78 -13.93 13.96 -25.04
C GLY A 78 -13.84 15.02 -26.15
N VAL A 79 -14.94 15.21 -26.89
CA VAL A 79 -15.08 16.30 -27.87
C VAL A 79 -16.15 17.28 -27.38
N TYR A 80 -15.75 18.53 -27.09
CA TYR A 80 -16.66 19.59 -26.64
C TYR A 80 -16.89 20.60 -27.77
N LYS A 81 -18.12 20.68 -28.27
CA LYS A 81 -18.53 21.65 -29.30
C LYS A 81 -19.36 22.78 -28.71
N LYS A 82 -19.07 24.02 -29.08
CA LYS A 82 -19.85 25.17 -28.62
C LYS A 82 -19.93 26.32 -29.61
N GLU A 83 -21.14 26.81 -29.86
CA GLU A 83 -21.35 28.06 -30.60
C GLU A 83 -21.03 29.29 -29.74
N ILE A 84 -20.24 30.19 -30.30
CA ILE A 84 -19.98 31.54 -29.77
C ILE A 84 -20.32 32.58 -30.83
N GLU A 85 -20.96 33.68 -30.43
CA GLU A 85 -21.19 34.83 -31.32
C GLU A 85 -20.20 35.94 -30.99
N ILE A 86 -19.31 36.24 -31.93
CA ILE A 86 -18.31 37.30 -31.80
C ILE A 86 -18.87 38.55 -32.46
N ILE A 87 -19.28 39.50 -31.63
CA ILE A 87 -19.88 40.77 -32.07
C ILE A 87 -18.87 41.91 -32.23
N THR A 88 -17.60 41.73 -31.81
CA THR A 88 -16.53 42.73 -31.98
C THR A 88 -15.18 42.08 -32.29
N LYS A 89 -14.35 42.75 -33.11
CA LYS A 89 -12.97 42.31 -33.45
C LYS A 89 -11.95 42.53 -32.32
N ARG A 90 -12.35 43.07 -31.17
CA ARG A 90 -11.44 43.40 -30.05
C ARG A 90 -11.58 42.45 -28.86
N THR A 91 -12.30 41.34 -29.04
CA THR A 91 -12.53 40.38 -27.98
C THR A 91 -11.35 39.41 -27.89
N THR A 92 -10.65 39.42 -26.76
CA THR A 92 -9.63 38.41 -26.45
C THR A 92 -10.31 37.25 -25.73
N ILE A 93 -10.16 36.02 -26.22
CA ILE A 93 -10.59 34.83 -25.48
C ILE A 93 -9.34 34.22 -24.86
N ILE A 94 -9.34 34.08 -23.54
CA ILE A 94 -8.27 33.47 -22.77
C ILE A 94 -8.79 32.13 -22.28
N PHE A 95 -8.04 31.06 -22.56
CA PHE A 95 -8.30 29.74 -22.02
C PHE A 95 -7.28 29.47 -20.93
N ASN A 96 -7.72 29.40 -19.67
CA ASN A 96 -6.83 28.96 -18.62
C ASN A 96 -6.91 27.45 -18.54
N LYS A 97 -5.78 26.77 -18.75
CA LYS A 97 -5.60 25.41 -18.26
C LYS A 97 -5.50 25.51 -16.75
N LEU A 98 -6.46 24.93 -16.04
CA LEU A 98 -6.37 24.81 -14.60
C LEU A 98 -5.61 23.50 -14.30
N ASP A 99 -4.29 23.62 -14.12
CA ASP A 99 -3.48 22.55 -13.55
C ASP A 99 -3.80 22.48 -12.06
N TYR A 100 -4.77 21.64 -11.70
CA TYR A 100 -5.07 21.37 -10.32
C TYR A 100 -4.12 20.31 -9.77
N ASP A 101 -3.23 20.73 -8.88
CA ASP A 101 -2.50 19.81 -8.03
C ASP A 101 -3.35 19.54 -6.77
N PHE A 102 -3.80 18.29 -6.59
CA PHE A 102 -4.44 17.85 -5.36
C PHE A 102 -3.77 16.57 -4.85
N GLU A 103 -3.87 16.33 -3.55
CA GLU A 103 -3.21 15.20 -2.91
C GLU A 103 -4.19 14.42 -2.01
N LEU A 104 -4.07 13.09 -2.04
CA LEU A 104 -4.79 12.18 -1.14
C LEU A 104 -3.85 11.72 -0.04
N LYS A 105 -4.18 11.99 1.23
CA LYS A 105 -3.35 11.62 2.40
C LYS A 105 -4.07 10.70 3.36
N ARG A 106 -3.32 9.80 4.00
CA ARG A 106 -3.83 9.01 5.13
C ARG A 106 -3.79 9.80 6.44
N VAL A 107 -4.78 9.64 7.31
CA VAL A 107 -5.00 10.51 8.48
C VAL A 107 -4.39 9.98 9.80
N ASP A 108 -3.78 8.80 9.85
CA ASP A 108 -3.29 8.26 11.13
C ASP A 108 -1.80 8.56 11.43
N GLY A 109 -1.58 9.32 12.51
CA GLY A 109 -0.56 9.01 13.51
C GLY A 109 0.87 9.49 13.34
N GLU A 110 1.23 10.19 12.27
CA GLU A 110 2.35 11.13 12.16
C GLU A 110 2.36 11.59 10.70
N CYS A 111 2.03 12.87 10.45
CA CYS A 111 2.16 13.46 9.13
C CYS A 111 3.64 13.37 8.72
N GLN A 112 4.02 12.31 8.01
CA GLN A 112 5.27 12.31 7.28
C GLN A 112 5.16 13.37 6.19
N GLU A 113 5.90 14.45 6.40
CA GLU A 113 6.23 15.42 5.37
C GLU A 113 6.81 14.66 4.18
N ILE A 114 6.12 14.72 3.02
CA ILE A 114 6.67 14.18 1.78
C ILE A 114 7.80 15.11 1.35
N LYS A 115 9.03 14.72 1.70
CA LYS A 115 10.24 15.24 1.07
C LYS A 115 10.54 14.37 -0.15
N ASP A 116 9.77 14.54 -1.21
CA ASP A 116 10.20 14.46 -2.60
C ASP A 116 8.99 14.31 -3.53
N LYS A 117 8.88 15.24 -4.48
CA LYS A 117 7.84 15.28 -5.51
C LYS A 117 7.89 14.11 -6.52
N GLU A 118 8.85 13.19 -6.39
CA GLU A 118 9.11 12.16 -7.39
C GLU A 118 8.83 10.72 -6.92
N THR A 119 8.52 10.49 -5.64
CA THR A 119 8.15 9.16 -5.15
C THR A 119 6.95 9.24 -4.20
N ASN A 120 5.74 9.31 -4.78
CA ASN A 120 4.45 9.32 -4.06
C ASN A 120 4.15 7.97 -3.38
N LEU A 121 4.98 7.51 -2.45
CA LEU A 121 4.70 6.37 -1.57
C LEU A 121 4.51 6.89 -0.14
N LEU A 122 3.35 7.52 0.09
CA LEU A 122 2.77 7.58 1.44
C LEU A 122 2.69 6.14 1.97
N SER A 123 3.20 5.87 3.17
CA SER A 123 3.11 4.55 3.80
C SER A 123 1.66 4.01 3.81
N THR A 124 1.37 3.07 2.91
CA THR A 124 0.05 2.44 2.66
C THR A 124 -0.22 1.30 3.63
N SER A 125 0.06 1.50 4.92
CA SER A 125 0.10 0.38 5.87
C SER A 125 -1.28 -0.04 6.41
N PHE A 126 -1.93 -1.09 5.91
CA PHE A 126 -3.25 -1.48 6.43
C PHE A 126 -3.44 -2.99 6.53
N VAL A 127 -4.32 -3.42 7.42
CA VAL A 127 -4.93 -4.76 7.43
C VAL A 127 -6.46 -4.67 7.49
N THR A 128 -7.16 -5.80 7.37
CA THR A 128 -8.63 -5.85 7.33
C THR A 128 -9.33 -5.52 8.64
N THR A 129 -8.58 -5.28 9.71
CA THR A 129 -9.11 -4.76 10.98
C THR A 129 -8.89 -3.26 11.12
N ASP A 130 -8.16 -2.64 10.19
CA ASP A 130 -7.86 -1.21 10.24
C ASP A 130 -8.95 -0.42 9.52
N ILE A 131 -9.26 0.76 10.04
CA ILE A 131 -10.06 1.75 9.33
C ILE A 131 -9.09 2.61 8.52
N VAL A 132 -9.19 2.57 7.20
CA VAL A 132 -8.40 3.41 6.30
C VAL A 132 -9.12 4.72 6.11
N LYS A 133 -8.47 5.84 6.45
CA LYS A 133 -8.98 7.20 6.23
C LYS A 133 -8.12 7.91 5.21
N LEU A 134 -8.72 8.33 4.10
CA LEU A 134 -8.11 9.15 3.07
C LEU A 134 -8.75 10.54 3.09
N GLN A 135 -7.93 11.56 3.24
CA GLN A 135 -8.35 12.95 3.19
C GLN A 135 -7.95 13.59 1.86
N TYR A 136 -8.90 14.26 1.25
CA TYR A 136 -8.67 15.20 0.17
C TYR A 136 -8.01 16.46 0.72
N ARG A 137 -6.89 16.87 0.11
CA ARG A 137 -6.23 18.13 0.44
C ARG A 137 -5.96 18.96 -0.80
N GLU A 138 -6.40 20.22 -0.74
CA GLU A 138 -6.02 21.27 -1.69
C GLU A 138 -4.58 21.72 -1.45
N LEU A 139 -3.81 21.89 -2.54
CA LEU A 139 -2.44 22.42 -2.49
C LEU A 139 -2.46 23.96 -2.61
N GLU A 140 -1.46 24.63 -2.03
CA GLU A 140 -1.44 26.07 -1.68
C GLU A 140 -1.71 27.07 -2.82
N SER A 141 -1.74 26.62 -4.07
CA SER A 141 -1.96 27.46 -5.26
C SER A 141 -3.42 27.81 -5.54
N TYR A 142 -4.40 27.14 -4.93
CA TYR A 142 -5.83 27.40 -5.17
C TYR A 142 -6.68 27.41 -3.88
N ASP A 143 -7.86 28.04 -3.96
CA ASP A 143 -8.87 28.06 -2.90
C ASP A 143 -10.25 27.78 -3.52
N LEU A 144 -10.58 26.50 -3.63
CA LEU A 144 -11.84 26.01 -4.20
C LEU A 144 -13.05 26.65 -3.52
N ILE A 145 -12.97 26.95 -2.22
CA ILE A 145 -14.05 27.62 -1.50
C ILE A 145 -14.25 29.06 -2.00
N LYS A 146 -13.16 29.81 -2.24
CA LYS A 146 -13.25 31.18 -2.80
C LYS A 146 -13.84 31.21 -4.20
N ASP A 147 -13.65 30.13 -4.98
CA ASP A 147 -14.22 29.98 -6.32
C ASP A 147 -15.68 29.47 -6.28
N GLY A 148 -16.27 29.36 -5.09
CA GLY A 148 -17.69 29.01 -4.89
C GLY A 148 -17.96 27.52 -4.84
N PHE A 149 -16.92 26.68 -4.75
CA PHE A 149 -17.08 25.24 -4.64
C PHE A 149 -17.36 24.80 -3.21
N ASN A 150 -18.11 23.71 -3.10
CA ASN A 150 -18.39 23.06 -1.83
C ASN A 150 -17.75 21.67 -1.85
N PHE A 151 -16.96 21.38 -0.82
CA PHE A 151 -16.37 20.04 -0.63
C PHE A 151 -17.43 18.95 -0.41
N ASN A 152 -18.69 19.32 -0.16
CA ASN A 152 -19.81 18.40 -0.18
C ASN A 152 -20.02 17.70 -1.54
N ASP A 153 -19.44 18.22 -2.62
CA ASP A 153 -19.56 17.64 -3.96
C ASP A 153 -18.48 16.59 -4.27
N ILE A 154 -17.57 16.28 -3.34
CA ILE A 154 -16.59 15.20 -3.53
C ILE A 154 -17.32 13.85 -3.49
N ILE A 155 -17.20 13.09 -4.57
CA ILE A 155 -17.71 11.73 -4.67
C ILE A 155 -16.53 10.76 -4.57
N TRP A 156 -16.59 9.88 -3.57
CA TRP A 156 -15.58 8.84 -3.36
C TRP A 156 -16.04 7.49 -3.89
N GLU A 157 -15.12 6.79 -4.55
CA GLU A 157 -15.30 5.41 -4.96
C GLU A 157 -14.07 4.60 -4.57
N THR A 158 -14.23 3.57 -3.73
CA THR A 158 -13.14 2.65 -3.38
C THR A 158 -13.53 1.23 -3.72
N LYS A 159 -12.61 0.49 -4.36
CA LYS A 159 -12.81 -0.92 -4.72
C LYS A 159 -11.50 -1.70 -4.71
N GLY A 160 -11.57 -3.01 -4.48
CA GLY A 160 -10.44 -3.91 -4.66
C GLY A 160 -9.97 -3.90 -6.12
N ILE A 161 -8.65 -3.98 -6.35
CA ILE A 161 -8.08 -4.01 -7.71
C ILE A 161 -8.40 -5.36 -8.39
N THR A 162 -8.34 -6.45 -7.62
CA THR A 162 -8.70 -7.79 -8.06
C THR A 162 -9.91 -8.29 -7.27
N THR A 163 -10.55 -9.36 -7.76
CA THR A 163 -11.65 -10.01 -7.03
C THR A 163 -11.24 -10.52 -5.65
N ASN A 164 -9.95 -10.84 -5.43
CA ASN A 164 -9.45 -11.32 -4.15
C ASN A 164 -9.22 -10.17 -3.14
N ASP A 165 -8.97 -8.96 -3.64
CA ASP A 165 -8.89 -7.77 -2.80
C ASP A 165 -10.26 -7.36 -2.25
N GLY A 166 -11.33 -7.92 -2.83
CA GLY A 166 -12.69 -7.84 -2.34
C GLY A 166 -13.29 -6.43 -2.40
N THR A 167 -14.14 -6.13 -1.42
CA THR A 167 -14.86 -4.87 -1.31
C THR A 167 -14.31 -4.04 -0.15
N VAL A 168 -14.97 -2.93 0.12
CA VAL A 168 -14.76 -2.14 1.31
C VAL A 168 -16.09 -1.95 2.02
N ASP A 169 -16.04 -1.89 3.34
CA ASP A 169 -17.17 -1.46 4.15
C ASP A 169 -16.99 0.04 4.39
N LEU A 170 -17.86 0.86 3.78
CA LEU A 170 -17.78 2.32 3.90
C LEU A 170 -18.23 2.74 5.29
N GLU A 171 -17.45 3.63 5.89
CA GLU A 171 -17.80 4.25 7.16
C GLU A 171 -18.53 5.58 6.90
N GLU A 172 -19.64 5.83 7.60
CA GLU A 172 -20.33 7.11 7.53
C GLU A 172 -19.44 8.22 8.10
N ASN A 173 -19.28 9.30 7.35
CA ASN A 173 -18.53 10.49 7.74
C ASN A 173 -19.36 11.73 7.43
N ASP A 174 -19.45 12.66 8.40
CA ASP A 174 -20.10 13.96 8.20
C ASP A 174 -19.24 14.94 7.36
N ASP A 175 -18.00 14.55 7.05
CA ASP A 175 -17.03 15.33 6.30
C ASP A 175 -16.70 14.63 4.97
N ASN A 176 -17.25 15.17 3.87
CA ASN A 176 -17.02 14.67 2.52
C ASN A 176 -15.57 14.87 2.03
N THR A 177 -14.71 15.59 2.76
CA THR A 177 -13.28 15.62 2.47
C THR A 177 -12.56 14.36 2.93
N ILE A 178 -13.20 13.48 3.70
CA ILE A 178 -12.60 12.26 4.25
C ILE A 178 -13.38 11.03 3.79
N ASN A 179 -12.72 10.19 3.00
CA ASN A 179 -13.17 8.83 2.72
C ASN A 179 -12.66 7.87 3.78
N SER A 180 -13.56 7.20 4.49
CA SER A 180 -13.21 6.20 5.49
C SER A 180 -13.80 4.85 5.11
N PHE A 181 -12.98 3.81 5.17
CA PHE A 181 -13.44 2.46 4.85
C PHE A 181 -12.64 1.38 5.57
N THR A 182 -13.27 0.24 5.81
CA THR A 182 -12.63 -0.96 6.33
C THR A 182 -12.38 -1.94 5.16
N PRO A 183 -11.13 -2.41 4.93
CA PRO A 183 -10.83 -3.41 3.91
C PRO A 183 -11.57 -4.73 4.13
N ASN A 184 -12.25 -5.23 3.10
CA ASN A 184 -13.03 -6.47 3.15
C ASN A 184 -12.68 -7.42 1.98
N PRO A 185 -11.49 -8.05 2.00
CA PRO A 185 -11.02 -8.94 0.96
C PRO A 185 -11.76 -10.28 0.99
N ILE A 186 -11.79 -10.95 -0.17
CA ILE A 186 -12.52 -12.20 -0.36
C ILE A 186 -11.51 -13.27 -0.79
N ASN A 187 -11.73 -14.53 -0.37
CA ASN A 187 -10.89 -15.68 -0.75
C ASN A 187 -9.43 -15.60 -0.26
N ARG A 188 -9.21 -15.23 1.00
CA ARG A 188 -7.89 -15.25 1.62
C ARG A 188 -7.40 -16.70 1.87
N PRO A 189 -6.26 -17.13 1.32
CA PRO A 189 -5.83 -18.53 1.40
C PRO A 189 -5.27 -18.89 2.79
N THR A 190 -5.74 -20.01 3.34
CA THR A 190 -5.39 -20.53 4.68
C THR A 190 -4.96 -22.01 4.68
N THR A 191 -4.62 -22.56 3.51
CA THR A 191 -4.29 -23.99 3.34
C THR A 191 -2.85 -24.35 3.72
N GLY A 192 -2.01 -23.38 4.07
CA GLY A 192 -0.57 -23.56 4.23
C GLY A 192 0.19 -23.32 2.92
N SER A 193 1.28 -22.57 3.01
CA SER A 193 2.17 -22.20 1.92
C SER A 193 3.56 -21.84 2.47
N ARG A 194 4.57 -21.97 1.62
CA ARG A 194 5.91 -21.39 1.86
C ARG A 194 6.11 -20.09 1.06
N GLN A 195 5.02 -19.48 0.64
CA GLN A 195 4.98 -18.18 -0.02
C GLN A 195 4.00 -17.30 0.75
N PRO A 196 4.25 -15.98 0.83
CA PRO A 196 3.33 -15.06 1.46
C PRO A 196 1.98 -15.07 0.75
N ASN A 197 0.93 -14.71 1.47
CA ASN A 197 -0.32 -14.34 0.82
C ASN A 197 -0.11 -13.13 -0.10
N ASN A 198 -0.86 -13.07 -1.20
CA ASN A 198 -0.82 -11.89 -2.06
C ASN A 198 -1.22 -10.64 -1.26
N PRO A 199 -0.50 -9.51 -1.44
CA PRO A 199 -0.89 -8.24 -0.87
C PRO A 199 -2.30 -7.87 -1.26
N ILE A 200 -3.07 -7.33 -0.32
CA ILE A 200 -4.37 -6.73 -0.62
C ILE A 200 -4.13 -5.37 -1.28
N LYS A 201 -4.91 -5.08 -2.33
CA LYS A 201 -4.81 -3.81 -3.06
C LYS A 201 -6.16 -3.15 -3.31
N TYR A 202 -6.24 -1.85 -3.05
CA TYR A 202 -7.42 -1.04 -3.35
C TYR A 202 -7.06 0.13 -4.26
N ILE A 203 -8.03 0.53 -5.07
CA ILE A 203 -8.00 1.82 -5.75
C ILE A 203 -9.11 2.69 -5.20
N THR A 204 -8.74 3.88 -4.73
CA THR A 204 -9.68 4.93 -4.35
C THR A 204 -9.67 6.02 -5.41
N THR A 205 -10.85 6.42 -5.88
CA THR A 205 -11.05 7.54 -6.77
C THR A 205 -11.82 8.63 -6.05
N ALA A 206 -11.27 9.85 -6.01
CA ALA A 206 -11.99 11.05 -5.64
C ALA A 206 -12.44 11.75 -6.91
N THR A 207 -13.73 12.05 -7.04
CA THR A 207 -14.27 12.85 -8.13
C THR A 207 -14.77 14.19 -7.60
N ILE A 208 -14.22 15.29 -8.11
CA ILE A 208 -14.68 16.65 -7.80
C ILE A 208 -14.91 17.39 -9.13
N LEU A 209 -16.13 17.85 -9.37
CA LEU A 209 -16.49 18.61 -10.59
C LEU A 209 -16.15 17.89 -11.92
N GLY A 210 -16.13 16.55 -11.90
CA GLY A 210 -15.74 15.73 -13.05
C GLY A 210 -14.25 15.42 -13.15
N LEU A 211 -13.39 16.13 -12.40
CA LEU A 211 -11.98 15.78 -12.23
C LEU A 211 -11.87 14.52 -11.37
N LYS A 212 -11.09 13.55 -11.84
CA LYS A 212 -10.90 12.26 -11.15
C LYS A 212 -9.45 12.08 -10.73
N ILE A 213 -9.25 11.80 -9.45
CA ILE A 213 -7.93 11.52 -8.88
C ILE A 213 -7.94 10.10 -8.37
N LYS A 214 -6.93 9.33 -8.75
CA LYS A 214 -6.77 7.93 -8.34
C LYS A 214 -5.63 7.79 -7.37
N PHE A 215 -5.86 7.00 -6.33
CA PHE A 215 -4.85 6.60 -5.37
C PHE A 215 -4.91 5.08 -5.19
N GLU A 216 -3.78 4.42 -5.37
CA GLU A 216 -3.63 2.99 -5.17
C GLU A 216 -3.01 2.71 -3.80
N LEU A 217 -3.64 1.78 -3.07
CA LEU A 217 -3.19 1.30 -1.77
C LEU A 217 -2.76 -0.15 -1.94
N GLU A 218 -1.56 -0.50 -1.49
CA GLU A 218 -1.06 -1.87 -1.45
C GLU A 218 -0.42 -2.15 -0.09
N GLN A 219 -0.67 -3.33 0.47
CA GLN A 219 -0.02 -3.77 1.70
C GLN A 219 1.48 -3.98 1.47
N ASP A 220 2.30 -3.53 2.43
CA ASP A 220 3.70 -3.90 2.46
C ASP A 220 3.96 -5.26 3.14
N GLY A 221 5.21 -5.71 3.18
CA GLY A 221 5.56 -7.01 3.74
C GLY A 221 5.18 -7.18 5.22
N LYS A 222 5.21 -6.11 6.03
CA LYS A 222 4.78 -6.19 7.44
C LYS A 222 3.27 -6.40 7.53
N ASP A 223 2.50 -5.69 6.73
CA ASP A 223 1.05 -5.82 6.77
C ASP A 223 0.54 -7.08 6.08
N VAL A 224 1.22 -7.57 5.05
CA VAL A 224 0.98 -8.92 4.52
C VAL A 224 1.13 -9.93 5.64
N LEU A 225 2.20 -9.84 6.43
CA LEU A 225 2.41 -10.75 7.56
C LEU A 225 1.31 -10.61 8.62
N ARG A 226 0.98 -9.39 9.06
CA ARG A 226 -0.12 -9.14 10.01
C ARG A 226 -1.46 -9.65 9.48
N GLN A 227 -1.71 -9.48 8.19
CA GLN A 227 -2.92 -9.95 7.53
C GLN A 227 -3.04 -11.48 7.61
N GLU A 228 -1.93 -12.22 7.51
CA GLU A 228 -1.96 -13.68 7.66
C GLU A 228 -2.47 -14.12 9.04
N TYR A 229 -2.14 -13.40 10.12
CA TYR A 229 -2.70 -13.67 11.45
C TYR A 229 -4.22 -13.50 11.49
N ILE A 230 -4.73 -12.48 10.80
CA ILE A 230 -6.16 -12.24 10.67
C ILE A 230 -6.81 -13.33 9.81
N ASP A 231 -6.23 -13.63 8.64
CA ASP A 231 -6.72 -14.63 7.69
C ASP A 231 -6.85 -16.02 8.35
N TYR A 232 -5.87 -16.39 9.19
CA TYR A 232 -5.86 -17.65 9.93
C TYR A 232 -6.66 -17.62 11.24
N ASN A 233 -7.26 -16.48 11.59
CA ASN A 233 -8.00 -16.25 12.81
C ASN A 233 -7.23 -16.70 14.07
N THR A 234 -5.96 -16.29 14.17
CA THR A 234 -5.15 -16.53 15.36
C THR A 234 -5.70 -15.76 16.56
N THR A 235 -5.41 -16.25 17.77
CA THR A 235 -5.83 -15.60 19.02
C THR A 235 -5.07 -14.29 19.24
N TRP A 236 -3.77 -14.30 18.98
CA TRP A 236 -2.93 -13.10 18.97
C TRP A 236 -2.81 -12.57 17.55
N LYS A 237 -2.91 -11.24 17.38
CA LYS A 237 -2.79 -10.54 16.11
C LYS A 237 -1.74 -9.43 16.31
N PRO A 238 -0.56 -9.51 15.68
CA PRO A 238 0.48 -8.54 15.90
C PRO A 238 0.06 -7.15 15.43
N THR A 239 0.35 -6.16 16.27
CA THR A 239 0.47 -4.78 15.86
C THR A 239 1.68 -4.61 14.93
N ARG A 240 1.79 -3.46 14.28
CA ARG A 240 2.91 -3.20 13.37
C ARG A 240 4.26 -3.08 14.07
N ASP A 241 4.26 -2.63 15.33
CA ASP A 241 5.46 -2.50 16.15
C ASP A 241 5.97 -3.86 16.64
N GLU A 242 5.10 -4.88 16.66
CA GLU A 242 5.44 -6.28 16.97
C GLU A 242 5.96 -7.05 15.74
N ILE A 243 6.15 -6.36 14.60
CA ILE A 243 6.78 -6.91 13.40
C ILE A 243 8.21 -6.40 13.28
N PHE A 244 9.16 -7.28 13.54
CA PHE A 244 10.58 -7.01 13.56
C PHE A 244 11.23 -7.40 12.24
N SER A 245 12.18 -6.59 11.77
CA SER A 245 13.03 -7.00 10.66
C SER A 245 13.98 -8.11 11.11
N ASP A 246 14.23 -9.07 10.23
CA ASP A 246 15.09 -10.23 10.43
C ASP A 246 15.94 -10.41 9.17
N ASP A 247 17.21 -10.76 9.30
CA ASP A 247 18.09 -11.01 8.15
C ASP A 247 17.98 -12.45 7.62
N GLY A 248 17.04 -13.23 8.17
CA GLY A 248 16.72 -14.61 7.80
C GLY A 248 17.14 -15.64 8.84
N GLU A 249 17.93 -15.26 9.85
CA GLU A 249 18.40 -16.19 10.89
C GLU A 249 17.21 -16.82 11.65
N TRP A 250 16.28 -15.99 12.13
CA TRP A 250 15.15 -16.44 12.95
C TRP A 250 13.90 -16.75 12.13
N ASN A 251 13.83 -16.26 10.88
CA ASN A 251 12.73 -16.50 9.94
C ASN A 251 12.93 -17.72 9.02
N THR A 252 13.93 -18.57 9.31
CA THR A 252 14.34 -19.67 8.43
C THR A 252 13.16 -20.56 8.00
N GLY A 253 12.87 -20.57 6.69
CA GLY A 253 11.91 -21.46 6.05
C GLY A 253 10.46 -21.00 6.04
N ASN A 254 10.15 -19.75 6.43
CA ASN A 254 8.81 -19.17 6.27
C ASN A 254 8.46 -18.91 4.81
N TYR A 255 9.20 -18.03 4.16
CA TYR A 255 9.08 -17.83 2.73
C TYR A 255 10.29 -18.44 2.04
N SER A 256 10.07 -19.33 1.07
CA SER A 256 11.15 -19.70 0.16
C SER A 256 11.57 -18.43 -0.55
N GLN A 257 12.86 -18.06 -0.45
CA GLN A 257 13.49 -17.08 -1.32
C GLN A 257 13.25 -17.55 -2.75
N ASN A 258 12.22 -17.01 -3.38
CA ASN A 258 11.89 -17.37 -4.74
C ASN A 258 12.56 -16.33 -5.63
N SER A 259 13.56 -16.77 -6.38
CA SER A 259 14.23 -15.99 -7.42
C SER A 259 13.29 -15.59 -8.56
N ASP A 260 12.06 -16.13 -8.59
CA ASP A 260 11.13 -16.03 -9.71
C ASP A 260 10.02 -14.98 -9.51
N PHE A 261 10.06 -14.19 -8.42
CA PHE A 261 9.30 -12.93 -8.36
C PHE A 261 9.98 -11.88 -9.23
N ASN A 262 9.71 -11.98 -10.54
CA ASN A 262 9.90 -11.02 -11.62
C ASN A 262 10.92 -9.88 -11.37
N THR A 263 12.14 -10.09 -11.86
CA THR A 263 13.23 -9.11 -11.92
C THR A 263 12.92 -7.83 -12.73
N ASN A 264 11.72 -7.68 -13.31
CA ASN A 264 11.29 -6.45 -13.99
C ASN A 264 10.43 -5.53 -13.11
N ALA A 265 10.13 -5.89 -11.87
CA ALA A 265 9.65 -4.95 -10.86
C ALA A 265 10.84 -4.53 -9.99
N SER A 266 11.60 -3.54 -10.45
CA SER A 266 12.56 -2.83 -9.61
C SER A 266 11.80 -2.18 -8.44
N ASN A 267 11.73 -2.86 -7.28
CA ASN A 267 11.68 -2.31 -5.90
C ASN A 267 10.92 -3.13 -4.85
N TYR A 268 10.28 -4.27 -5.16
CA TYR A 268 9.56 -5.04 -4.14
C TYR A 268 10.04 -6.49 -4.06
N GLN A 269 11.21 -6.65 -3.45
CA GLN A 269 11.60 -7.91 -2.84
C GLN A 269 10.72 -8.04 -1.59
N TYR A 270 9.65 -8.85 -1.65
CA TYR A 270 8.88 -9.23 -0.46
C TYR A 270 9.77 -10.16 0.37
N ASP A 271 10.74 -9.53 1.03
CA ASP A 271 11.84 -10.19 1.68
C ASP A 271 11.29 -11.07 2.78
N SER A 272 11.88 -12.25 2.90
CA SER A 272 11.75 -13.17 4.03
C SER A 272 12.32 -12.57 5.32
N GLY A 273 12.19 -11.27 5.52
CA GLY A 273 12.92 -10.50 6.51
C GLY A 273 12.04 -9.91 7.60
N TYR A 274 10.88 -10.50 7.87
CA TYR A 274 10.03 -10.10 8.99
C TYR A 274 9.65 -11.29 9.86
N ILE A 275 9.71 -11.08 11.17
CA ILE A 275 9.15 -11.96 12.19
C ILE A 275 8.12 -11.21 13.02
N ALA A 276 7.14 -11.94 13.55
CA ALA A 276 6.21 -11.40 14.54
C ALA A 276 6.57 -11.97 15.90
N ALA A 277 6.72 -11.12 16.91
CA ALA A 277 6.98 -11.54 18.28
C ALA A 277 6.07 -10.79 19.26
N GLU A 278 5.37 -11.53 20.12
CA GLU A 278 4.50 -10.94 21.15
C GLU A 278 5.36 -10.33 22.26
N GLY A 279 5.22 -9.02 22.48
CA GLY A 279 6.02 -8.28 23.46
C GLY A 279 7.43 -7.95 22.94
N ASP A 280 8.37 -8.90 22.99
CA ASP A 280 9.77 -8.68 22.64
C ASP A 280 10.39 -9.85 21.86
N ASN A 281 11.32 -9.53 20.96
CA ASN A 281 12.07 -10.49 20.17
C ASN A 281 13.30 -10.99 20.94
N ARG A 282 13.15 -12.12 21.64
CA ARG A 282 14.22 -12.73 22.47
C ARG A 282 15.04 -13.82 21.77
N PHE A 283 14.87 -14.02 20.46
CA PHE A 283 15.53 -15.13 19.75
C PHE A 283 17.06 -15.14 19.92
N GLN A 284 17.70 -13.99 19.70
CA GLN A 284 19.16 -13.87 19.81
C GLN A 284 19.64 -14.06 21.26
N GLU A 285 18.98 -13.41 22.22
CA GLU A 285 19.31 -13.50 23.64
C GLU A 285 19.32 -14.97 24.11
N ILE A 286 18.24 -15.69 23.83
CA ILE A 286 18.08 -17.10 24.21
C ILE A 286 19.09 -17.98 23.48
N TRP A 287 19.39 -17.69 22.22
CA TRP A 287 20.39 -18.43 21.45
C TRP A 287 21.80 -18.29 22.04
N ASP A 288 22.20 -17.07 22.40
CA ASP A 288 23.52 -16.77 22.96
C ASP A 288 23.69 -17.43 24.33
N GLU A 289 22.66 -17.37 25.18
CA GLU A 289 22.67 -18.02 26.49
C GLU A 289 22.68 -19.54 26.38
N LEU A 290 21.87 -20.12 25.48
CA LEU A 290 21.87 -21.56 25.22
C LEU A 290 23.23 -22.06 24.75
N ASN A 291 23.86 -21.34 23.81
CA ASN A 291 25.18 -21.70 23.32
C ASN A 291 26.21 -21.68 24.45
N THR A 292 26.19 -20.64 25.29
CA THR A 292 27.09 -20.50 26.43
C THR A 292 26.90 -21.65 27.41
N ASN A 293 25.67 -21.87 27.87
CA ASN A 293 25.34 -22.94 28.82
C ASN A 293 25.68 -24.33 28.26
N TYR A 294 25.43 -24.57 26.97
CA TYR A 294 25.75 -25.85 26.34
C TYR A 294 27.26 -26.11 26.25
N GLN A 295 28.06 -25.06 26.01
CA GLN A 295 29.52 -25.15 26.02
C GLN A 295 30.06 -25.49 27.41
N GLU A 296 29.56 -24.83 28.45
CA GLU A 296 29.91 -25.11 29.84
C GLU A 296 29.55 -26.54 30.24
N GLU A 297 28.32 -26.98 29.95
CA GLU A 297 27.85 -28.33 30.23
C GLU A 297 28.67 -29.43 29.51
N CYS A 298 29.10 -29.17 28.27
CA CYS A 298 29.99 -30.09 27.56
C CYS A 298 31.39 -30.12 28.18
N SER A 299 31.94 -28.95 28.52
CA SER A 299 33.26 -28.84 29.17
C SER A 299 33.29 -29.59 30.51
N ASP A 300 32.29 -29.38 31.37
CA ASP A 300 32.17 -30.03 32.68
C ASP A 300 32.02 -31.56 32.56
N ALA A 301 31.37 -32.02 31.49
CA ALA A 301 31.23 -33.43 31.19
C ALA A 301 32.46 -34.06 30.50
N GLY A 302 33.52 -33.27 30.23
CA GLY A 302 34.71 -33.72 29.50
C GLY A 302 34.44 -34.06 28.04
N ILE A 303 33.41 -33.46 27.43
CA ILE A 303 33.03 -33.66 26.03
C ILE A 303 33.63 -32.54 25.19
N THR A 304 34.44 -32.91 24.19
CA THR A 304 34.89 -31.97 23.17
C THR A 304 33.74 -31.57 22.27
N LEU A 305 33.53 -30.27 22.11
CA LEU A 305 32.65 -29.72 21.08
C LEU A 305 33.35 -29.77 19.73
N ASP A 306 32.91 -30.69 18.90
CA ASP A 306 33.25 -30.81 17.48
C ASP A 306 32.11 -30.33 16.57
N THR A 307 31.07 -29.72 17.15
CA THR A 307 29.78 -29.47 16.50
C THR A 307 29.09 -28.23 17.03
N ASP A 308 28.54 -27.43 16.13
CA ASP A 308 27.70 -26.28 16.46
C ASP A 308 26.23 -26.69 16.71
N LEU A 309 25.49 -25.82 17.38
CA LEU A 309 24.04 -25.86 17.40
C LEU A 309 23.49 -25.26 16.10
N SER A 310 22.28 -25.67 15.72
CA SER A 310 21.53 -25.03 14.63
C SER A 310 20.08 -24.80 15.05
N CYS A 311 19.56 -23.59 14.80
CA CYS A 311 18.12 -23.39 14.81
C CYS A 311 17.55 -24.04 13.55
N ASN A 312 16.86 -25.16 13.73
CA ASN A 312 16.20 -25.85 12.63
C ASN A 312 14.83 -25.23 12.31
N SER A 313 14.21 -24.60 13.29
CA SER A 313 12.99 -23.83 13.10
C SER A 313 12.77 -22.89 14.28
N CYS A 314 12.81 -21.60 14.02
CA CYS A 314 12.55 -20.56 14.99
C CYS A 314 11.13 -20.02 14.77
N TYR A 315 10.97 -18.76 14.41
CA TYR A 315 9.67 -18.17 14.09
C TYR A 315 8.98 -18.92 12.94
N ARG A 316 7.65 -19.08 13.03
CA ARG A 316 6.80 -19.59 11.95
C ARG A 316 5.62 -18.65 11.78
N ASN A 317 5.43 -18.00 10.65
CA ASN A 317 4.15 -17.34 10.39
C ASN A 317 3.01 -18.37 10.30
N PRO A 318 1.73 -17.95 10.40
CA PRO A 318 0.58 -18.85 10.30
C PRO A 318 0.59 -19.69 9.01
N GLN A 319 1.01 -19.10 7.88
CA GLN A 319 1.13 -19.79 6.60
C GLN A 319 2.09 -20.98 6.65
N ARG A 320 3.34 -20.76 7.06
CA ARG A 320 4.35 -21.81 7.18
C ARG A 320 3.95 -22.83 8.22
N ASN A 321 3.44 -22.38 9.37
CA ASN A 321 3.03 -23.27 10.45
C ASN A 321 2.00 -24.29 9.94
N ARG A 322 1.04 -23.84 9.13
CA ARG A 322 0.11 -24.74 8.45
C ARG A 322 0.78 -25.60 7.38
N ALA A 323 1.69 -25.02 6.57
CA ALA A 323 2.40 -25.72 5.49
C ALA A 323 3.25 -26.90 5.98
N VAL A 324 3.84 -26.80 7.18
CA VAL A 324 4.60 -27.89 7.81
C VAL A 324 3.71 -28.93 8.50
N GLY A 325 2.39 -28.80 8.37
CA GLY A 325 1.41 -29.76 8.89
C GLY A 325 1.01 -29.51 10.34
N SER A 326 1.32 -28.34 10.92
CA SER A 326 0.86 -28.03 12.27
C SER A 326 -0.66 -27.91 12.31
N VAL A 327 -1.26 -28.56 13.30
CA VAL A 327 -2.68 -28.42 13.63
C VAL A 327 -2.91 -27.32 14.66
N LEU A 328 -1.85 -26.84 15.32
CA LEU A 328 -1.90 -25.80 16.34
C LEU A 328 -1.54 -24.46 15.71
N ILE A 329 -2.56 -23.72 15.27
CA ILE A 329 -2.34 -22.43 14.60
C ILE A 329 -1.77 -21.36 15.54
N ASN A 330 -2.10 -21.44 16.83
CA ASN A 330 -1.57 -20.57 17.90
C ASN A 330 -0.40 -21.25 18.61
N SER A 331 0.59 -21.71 17.83
CA SER A 331 1.80 -22.33 18.37
C SER A 331 2.75 -21.26 18.90
N ASN A 332 3.61 -21.56 19.87
CA ASN A 332 4.60 -20.58 20.35
C ASN A 332 5.54 -20.09 19.22
N HIS A 333 5.82 -20.94 18.21
CA HIS A 333 6.52 -20.50 17.00
C HIS A 333 5.82 -19.35 16.24
N THR A 334 4.49 -19.28 16.26
CA THR A 334 3.72 -18.23 15.58
C THR A 334 3.63 -16.94 16.36
N ILE A 335 4.10 -16.90 17.60
CA ILE A 335 4.14 -15.66 18.38
C ILE A 335 5.58 -15.23 18.69
N GLY A 336 6.55 -15.84 18.00
CA GLY A 336 7.96 -15.54 18.19
C GLY A 336 8.54 -16.07 19.51
N HIS A 337 7.90 -17.05 20.15
CA HIS A 337 8.26 -17.57 21.47
C HIS A 337 8.73 -19.02 21.45
N ALA A 338 9.22 -19.53 20.31
CA ALA A 338 9.76 -20.88 20.27
C ALA A 338 10.85 -21.12 19.25
N MET A 339 11.75 -22.04 19.60
CA MET A 339 12.90 -22.43 18.81
C MET A 339 13.17 -23.94 18.88
N ASP A 340 13.29 -24.58 17.72
CA ASP A 340 13.69 -25.99 17.60
C ASP A 340 15.19 -26.07 17.34
N VAL A 341 15.96 -26.47 18.36
CA VAL A 341 17.44 -26.54 18.30
C VAL A 341 17.92 -27.96 18.04
N LYS A 342 18.85 -28.08 17.08
CA LYS A 342 19.52 -29.35 16.75
C LYS A 342 21.02 -29.26 16.98
N ILE A 343 21.57 -30.38 17.44
CA ILE A 343 23.02 -30.61 17.44
C ILE A 343 23.43 -31.02 16.01
N LEU A 344 24.36 -30.26 15.42
CA LEU A 344 25.02 -30.65 14.16
C LEU A 344 25.99 -31.81 14.41
N GLY A 345 26.35 -32.56 13.37
CA GLY A 345 27.32 -33.66 13.49
C GLY A 345 26.90 -34.83 14.40
N ALA A 346 27.83 -35.32 15.23
CA ALA A 346 27.66 -36.55 16.01
C ALA A 346 26.65 -36.37 17.17
N ARG A 347 25.49 -37.02 17.04
CA ARG A 347 24.38 -36.97 18.01
C ARG A 347 24.46 -38.12 19.00
N THR A 348 25.11 -37.89 20.14
CA THR A 348 25.13 -38.86 21.23
C THR A 348 23.99 -38.61 22.22
N LYS A 349 23.55 -39.67 22.89
CA LYS A 349 22.56 -39.60 23.98
C LYS A 349 22.98 -38.59 25.07
N GLN A 350 24.29 -38.48 25.33
CA GLN A 350 24.83 -37.57 26.33
C GLN A 350 24.72 -36.11 25.88
N LYS A 351 25.10 -35.78 24.64
CA LYS A 351 24.98 -34.41 24.11
C LYS A 351 23.54 -33.90 24.14
N TRP A 352 22.55 -34.74 23.78
CA TRP A 352 21.13 -34.35 23.89
C TRP A 352 20.69 -34.01 25.31
N LYS A 353 21.17 -34.75 26.30
CA LYS A 353 20.87 -34.47 27.71
C LYS A 353 21.51 -33.17 28.18
N LEU A 354 22.74 -32.90 27.76
CA LEU A 354 23.43 -31.66 28.08
C LEU A 354 22.75 -30.45 27.42
N LEU A 355 22.30 -30.57 26.17
CA LEU A 355 21.54 -29.51 25.52
C LEU A 355 20.23 -29.20 26.26
N ASN A 356 19.49 -30.23 26.70
CA ASN A 356 18.29 -30.00 27.50
C ASN A 356 18.61 -29.36 28.86
N LYS A 357 19.70 -29.79 29.51
CA LYS A 357 20.16 -29.20 30.77
C LYS A 357 20.61 -27.75 30.61
N ALA A 358 21.24 -27.40 29.49
CA ALA A 358 21.61 -26.03 29.15
C ALA A 358 20.39 -25.14 28.93
N ALA A 359 19.34 -25.67 28.30
CA ALA A 359 18.07 -24.98 28.13
C ALA A 359 17.35 -24.72 29.46
N GLU A 360 17.35 -25.69 30.38
CA GLU A 360 16.75 -25.57 31.72
C GLU A 360 17.42 -24.49 32.61
N GLN A 361 18.58 -23.98 32.21
CA GLN A 361 19.29 -22.91 32.94
C GLN A 361 18.86 -21.51 32.52
N ILE A 362 18.17 -21.38 31.38
CA ILE A 362 17.74 -20.08 30.86
C ILE A 362 16.44 -19.66 31.55
N GLU A 363 16.43 -18.49 32.18
CA GLU A 363 15.28 -18.01 32.94
C GLU A 363 14.03 -17.85 32.05
N GLY A 364 12.94 -18.49 32.47
CA GLY A 364 11.65 -18.44 31.77
C GLY A 364 11.56 -19.35 30.54
N VAL A 365 12.61 -20.07 30.17
CA VAL A 365 12.60 -21.00 29.03
C VAL A 365 12.32 -22.42 29.49
N ASN A 366 11.42 -23.10 28.76
CA ASN A 366 11.14 -24.51 28.93
C ASN A 366 11.74 -25.32 27.77
N GLY A 367 12.66 -26.22 28.08
CA GLY A 367 13.28 -27.14 27.12
C GLY A 367 12.58 -28.51 27.09
N ILE A 368 12.13 -28.92 25.91
CA ILE A 368 11.43 -30.20 25.69
C ILE A 368 12.14 -30.99 24.59
N CYS A 369 12.52 -32.23 24.87
CA CYS A 369 13.09 -33.12 23.85
C CYS A 369 12.01 -33.71 22.95
N GLU A 370 12.14 -33.58 21.62
CA GLU A 370 11.09 -33.98 20.68
C GLU A 370 11.57 -34.75 19.44
N ASN A 371 10.67 -35.55 18.87
CA ASN A 371 10.79 -36.16 17.54
C ASN A 371 9.64 -35.68 16.64
N GLY A 372 9.91 -34.67 15.79
CA GLY A 372 8.82 -33.93 15.16
C GLY A 372 7.92 -33.30 16.24
N PRO A 373 6.58 -33.35 16.12
CA PRO A 373 5.67 -32.72 17.09
C PRO A 373 5.41 -33.57 18.35
N THR A 374 6.23 -34.59 18.62
CA THR A 374 6.00 -35.54 19.71
C THR A 374 7.12 -35.48 20.74
N GLN A 375 6.76 -35.18 21.99
CA GLN A 375 7.67 -35.24 23.12
C GLN A 375 8.23 -36.66 23.31
N VAL A 376 9.54 -36.73 23.55
CA VAL A 376 10.27 -37.97 23.83
C VAL A 376 11.16 -37.81 25.05
N THR A 377 11.63 -38.92 25.62
CA THR A 377 12.65 -38.86 26.67
C THR A 377 13.96 -38.28 26.12
N CYS A 378 14.57 -37.35 26.84
CA CYS A 378 15.84 -36.76 26.44
C CYS A 378 16.95 -37.81 26.29
N GLY A 379 17.57 -37.79 25.12
CA GLY A 379 18.57 -38.75 24.67
C GLY A 379 18.01 -40.07 24.14
N ALA A 380 16.70 -40.14 23.83
CA ALA A 380 16.14 -41.26 23.10
C ALA A 380 16.74 -41.34 21.68
N SER A 381 16.84 -42.56 21.14
CA SER A 381 17.46 -42.77 19.81
C SER A 381 16.67 -42.15 18.66
N ASN A 382 15.38 -41.86 18.89
CA ASN A 382 14.51 -41.17 17.95
C ASN A 382 14.42 -39.66 18.21
N GLN A 383 15.09 -39.09 19.22
CA GLN A 383 15.08 -37.65 19.43
C GLN A 383 15.68 -36.92 18.22
N SER A 384 15.01 -35.85 17.79
CA SER A 384 15.39 -35.08 16.60
C SER A 384 15.84 -33.66 16.90
N HIS A 385 15.36 -33.05 17.98
CA HIS A 385 15.69 -31.68 18.44
C HIS A 385 15.35 -31.49 19.92
N VAL A 386 15.69 -30.32 20.46
CA VAL A 386 15.15 -29.76 21.71
C VAL A 386 14.31 -28.54 21.32
N HIS A 387 13.04 -28.54 21.69
CA HIS A 387 12.11 -27.43 21.54
C HIS A 387 12.25 -26.51 22.76
N LEU A 388 12.53 -25.24 22.51
CA LEU A 388 12.59 -24.17 23.51
C LEU A 388 11.35 -23.33 23.37
N ALA A 389 10.66 -23.06 24.47
CA ALA A 389 9.50 -22.18 24.54
C ALA A 389 9.66 -21.21 25.71
N TRP A 390 9.24 -19.95 25.55
CA TRP A 390 9.27 -18.93 26.62
C TRP A 390 7.96 -18.16 26.72
#